data_AF-E5RR13-F1
#
_entry.id   AF-E5RR13-F1
#
_cell.length_a   1.000
_cell.length_b   1.000
_cell.length_c   1.000
_cell.angle_alpha   90.00
_cell.angle_beta   90.00
_cell.angle_gamma   90.00
#
_symmetry.space_group_name_H-M   'P 1'
#
loop_
_entity.id
_entity.type
_entity.pdbx_description
1 polymer ?
#
loop_
_entity_poly.entity_id
_entity_poly.type
_entity_poly.pdbx_seq_one_letter_code
_entity_poly.pdbx_strand_id
1 'polypeptide(L)'
;GIQPNMLALRSEMPVPQEMKDKISTFTDVPVDYIVESLDAPSLFDVPLSYQEQGVDQKVVDFLHIDSPKPVADMDEWRRLDERAKNLKYKTKITLVGKYVELEDAYISVTDSLQHAGYLYNSKIEVEKIQ
;
A
#
# COMPACT_ATOMS: atom_id res chain seq x y z
N GLY A 1 28.76 -0.87 0.05
CA GLY A 1 28.88 -1.90 -0.99
C GLY A 1 27.57 -2.60 -1.28
N ILE A 2 26.42 -1.94 -1.11
CA ILE A 2 25.12 -2.41 -1.59
C ILE A 2 24.68 -1.38 -2.61
N GLN A 3 24.23 -1.84 -3.78
CA GLN A 3 23.71 -0.99 -4.85
C GLN A 3 22.22 -1.27 -5.01
N PRO A 4 21.35 -0.24 -5.00
CA PRO A 4 19.92 -0.44 -5.21
C PRO A 4 19.63 -0.78 -6.67
N ASN A 5 18.66 -1.67 -6.90
CA ASN A 5 18.13 -1.96 -8.24
C ASN A 5 16.88 -1.13 -8.58
N MET A 6 16.21 -0.59 -7.56
CA MET A 6 15.00 0.22 -7.67
C MET A 6 14.97 1.23 -6.53
N LEU A 7 14.41 2.41 -6.78
CA LEU A 7 14.20 3.44 -5.77
C LEU A 7 12.70 3.76 -5.66
N ALA A 8 12.16 3.69 -4.45
CA ALA A 8 10.82 4.19 -4.15
C ALA A 8 10.91 5.60 -3.55
N LEU A 9 10.45 6.60 -4.29
CA LEU A 9 10.43 7.99 -3.88
C LEU A 9 9.13 8.28 -3.13
N ARG A 10 9.21 8.38 -1.80
CA ARG A 10 8.08 8.87 -1.02
C ARG A 10 7.90 10.38 -1.28
N SER A 11 6.74 10.78 -1.79
CA SER A 11 6.37 12.19 -1.98
C SER A 11 4.88 12.42 -1.76
N GLU A 12 4.46 13.61 -1.34
CA GLU A 12 3.03 13.98 -1.22
C GLU A 12 2.41 14.30 -2.59
N MET A 13 3.26 14.73 -3.54
CA MET A 13 2.86 15.17 -4.87
C MET A 13 3.64 14.40 -5.94
N PRO A 14 3.13 14.28 -7.18
CA PRO A 14 3.87 13.67 -8.28
C PRO A 14 5.26 14.28 -8.45
N VAL A 15 6.26 13.43 -8.68
CA VAL A 15 7.66 13.85 -8.81
C VAL A 15 7.94 14.18 -10.28
N PRO A 16 8.35 15.42 -10.61
CA PRO A 16 8.63 15.79 -11.99
C PRO A 16 9.68 14.89 -12.64
N GLN A 17 9.51 14.60 -13.93
CA GLN A 17 10.43 13.72 -14.67
C GLN A 17 11.88 14.19 -14.60
N GLU A 18 12.13 15.50 -14.73
CA GLU A 18 13.47 16.09 -14.61
C GLU A 18 14.16 15.74 -13.28
N MET A 19 13.38 15.66 -12.19
CA MET A 19 13.91 15.27 -10.89
C MET A 19 14.28 13.78 -10.85
N LYS A 20 13.47 12.91 -11.46
CA LYS A 20 13.78 11.48 -11.59
C LYS A 20 15.02 11.24 -12.45
N ASP A 21 15.16 11.96 -13.57
CA ASP A 21 16.34 11.89 -14.44
C ASP A 21 17.62 12.30 -13.69
N LYS A 22 17.52 13.36 -12.87
CA LYS A 22 18.61 13.80 -12.01
C LYS A 22 18.97 12.75 -10.96
N ILE A 23 17.98 12.15 -10.29
CA ILE A 23 18.22 11.07 -9.31
C ILE A 23 18.89 9.88 -9.99
N SER A 24 18.45 9.49 -11.18
CA SER A 24 19.06 8.41 -11.97
C SER A 24 20.55 8.67 -12.21
N THR A 25 20.91 9.89 -12.60
CA THR A 25 22.31 10.31 -12.83
C THR A 25 23.19 10.20 -11.57
N PHE A 26 22.62 10.46 -10.37
CA PHE A 26 23.38 10.41 -9.12
C PHE A 26 23.45 9.03 -8.46
N THR A 27 22.56 8.11 -8.84
CA THR A 27 22.38 6.83 -8.14
C THR A 27 22.71 5.61 -9.01
N ASP A 28 22.95 5.82 -10.30
CA ASP A 28 23.14 4.77 -11.30
C ASP A 28 21.95 3.78 -11.39
N VAL A 29 20.78 4.19 -10.89
CA VAL A 29 19.52 3.44 -11.03
C VAL A 29 18.83 3.93 -12.29
N PRO A 30 18.46 3.06 -13.24
CA PRO A 30 17.74 3.49 -14.45
C PRO A 30 16.45 4.20 -14.07
N VAL A 31 16.10 5.26 -14.80
CA VAL A 31 14.93 6.09 -14.48
C VAL A 31 13.62 5.28 -14.43
N ASP A 32 13.50 4.24 -15.26
CA ASP A 32 12.35 3.33 -15.25
C ASP A 32 12.21 2.53 -13.94
N TYR A 33 13.28 2.40 -13.16
CA TYR A 33 13.31 1.77 -11.84
C TYR A 33 13.25 2.79 -10.70
N ILE A 34 12.92 4.05 -10.99
CA ILE A 34 12.63 5.09 -10.00
C ILE A 34 11.12 5.31 -9.96
N VAL A 35 10.49 4.82 -8.90
CA VAL A 35 9.02 4.76 -8.76
C VAL A 35 8.54 5.69 -7.66
N GLU A 36 7.33 6.20 -7.79
CA GLU A 36 6.69 7.08 -6.83
C GLU A 36 5.90 6.27 -5.81
N SER A 37 6.14 6.55 -4.54
CA SER A 37 5.35 6.09 -3.40
C SER A 37 4.56 7.27 -2.85
N LEU A 38 3.50 7.66 -3.55
CA LEU A 38 2.67 8.79 -3.12
C LEU A 38 1.86 8.46 -1.87
N ASP A 39 1.39 9.50 -1.17
CA ASP A 39 0.37 9.30 -0.15
C ASP A 39 -0.88 8.68 -0.74
N ALA A 40 -1.27 7.55 -0.18
CA ALA A 40 -2.41 6.78 -0.60
C ALA A 40 -3.60 7.04 0.36
N PRO A 41 -4.80 7.33 -0.14
CA PRO A 41 -5.96 7.56 0.71
C PRO A 41 -6.48 6.27 1.37
N SER A 42 -6.09 5.11 0.84
CA SER A 42 -6.34 3.78 1.39
C SER A 42 -5.06 2.95 1.31
N LEU A 43 -4.83 2.06 2.28
CA LEU A 43 -3.73 1.09 2.22
C LEU A 43 -3.81 0.23 0.94
N PHE A 44 -5.03 -0.04 0.47
CA PHE A 44 -5.25 -0.87 -0.71
C PHE A 44 -4.92 -0.17 -2.04
N ASP A 45 -4.78 1.16 -2.04
CA ASP A 45 -4.32 1.91 -3.21
C ASP A 45 -2.82 1.73 -3.47
N VAL A 46 -2.02 1.42 -2.44
CA VAL A 46 -0.55 1.32 -2.58
C VAL A 46 -0.14 0.22 -3.56
N PRO A 47 -0.65 -1.02 -3.47
CA PRO A 47 -0.31 -2.05 -4.46
C PRO A 47 -0.80 -1.72 -5.87
N LEU A 48 -1.94 -1.03 -6.00
CA LEU A 48 -2.51 -0.65 -7.29
C LEU A 48 -1.64 0.42 -7.98
N SER A 49 -1.21 1.45 -7.26
CA SER A 49 -0.33 2.50 -7.80
C SER A 49 1.07 1.99 -8.15
N TYR A 50 1.55 0.96 -7.46
CA TYR A 50 2.79 0.26 -7.82
C TYR A 50 2.62 -0.62 -9.07
N GLN A 51 1.49 -1.31 -9.22
CA GLN A 51 1.19 -2.04 -10.45
C GLN A 51 1.07 -1.10 -11.66
N GLU A 52 0.45 0.07 -11.50
CA GLU A 52 0.37 1.09 -12.57
C GLU A 52 1.76 1.55 -13.05
N GLN A 53 2.75 1.53 -12.16
CA GLN A 53 4.15 1.82 -12.47
C GLN A 53 4.97 0.58 -12.87
N GLY A 54 4.35 -0.60 -12.97
CA GLY A 54 4.98 -1.87 -13.36
C GLY A 54 6.03 -2.38 -12.37
N VAL A 55 5.92 -2.03 -11.09
CA VAL A 55 6.88 -2.42 -10.04
C VAL A 55 6.99 -3.94 -9.93
N ASP A 56 5.85 -4.63 -9.88
CA ASP A 56 5.76 -6.08 -9.79
C ASP A 56 6.46 -6.76 -10.98
N GLN A 57 6.17 -6.32 -12.20
CA GLN A 57 6.78 -6.90 -13.40
C GLN A 57 8.29 -6.64 -13.45
N LYS A 58 8.75 -5.43 -13.09
CA LYS A 58 10.19 -5.11 -13.01
C LYS A 58 10.94 -6.01 -12.04
N VAL A 59 10.32 -6.36 -10.90
CA VAL A 59 10.90 -7.29 -9.93
C VAL A 59 10.95 -8.71 -10.50
N VAL A 60 9.87 -9.18 -11.14
CA VAL A 60 9.80 -10.49 -11.81
C VAL A 60 10.88 -10.64 -12.88
N ASP A 61 11.02 -9.63 -13.75
CA ASP A 61 11.99 -9.60 -14.84
C ASP A 61 13.43 -9.61 -14.30
N PHE A 62 13.71 -8.78 -13.28
CA PHE A 62 15.02 -8.69 -12.65
C PHE A 62 15.46 -9.99 -11.98
N LEU A 63 14.51 -10.72 -11.36
CA LEU A 63 14.76 -11.99 -10.70
C LEU A 63 14.68 -13.20 -11.64
N HIS A 64 14.38 -12.99 -12.92
CA HIS A 64 14.18 -14.04 -13.91
C HIS A 64 13.13 -15.08 -13.48
N ILE A 65 12.01 -14.61 -12.91
CA ILE A 65 10.92 -15.47 -12.48
C ILE A 65 9.99 -15.73 -13.67
N ASP A 66 9.80 -17.00 -14.01
CA ASP A 66 8.80 -17.41 -14.99
C ASP A 66 7.38 -17.23 -14.42
N SER A 67 6.73 -16.14 -14.79
CA SER A 67 5.33 -15.89 -14.41
C SER A 67 4.37 -16.51 -15.42
N PRO A 68 3.34 -17.26 -14.98
CA PRO A 68 2.33 -17.84 -15.88
C PRO A 68 1.45 -16.77 -16.56
N LYS A 69 1.44 -15.54 -16.03
CA LYS A 69 0.73 -14.39 -16.62
C LYS A 69 1.68 -13.20 -16.78
N PRO A 70 1.58 -12.42 -17.86
CA PRO A 70 2.42 -11.25 -18.09
C PRO A 70 2.06 -10.05 -17.20
N VAL A 71 0.90 -10.09 -16.51
CA VAL A 71 0.44 -9.04 -15.59
C VAL A 71 -0.29 -9.72 -14.42
N ALA A 72 -0.06 -9.24 -13.19
CA ALA A 72 -0.76 -9.74 -12.02
C ALA A 72 -2.26 -9.37 -12.06
N ASP A 73 -3.10 -10.35 -11.75
CA ASP A 73 -4.55 -10.15 -11.67
C ASP A 73 -4.91 -9.49 -10.33
N MET A 74 -5.39 -8.24 -10.40
CA MET A 74 -5.70 -7.41 -9.23
C MET A 74 -7.21 -7.21 -9.04
N ASP A 75 -8.07 -8.01 -9.68
CA ASP A 75 -9.52 -7.82 -9.63
C ASP A 75 -10.10 -7.98 -8.23
N GLU A 76 -9.61 -8.94 -7.44
CA GLU A 76 -10.03 -9.09 -6.04
C GLU A 76 -9.59 -7.90 -5.19
N TRP A 77 -8.39 -7.39 -5.45
CA TRP A 77 -7.84 -6.25 -4.73
C TRP A 77 -8.61 -4.96 -5.01
N ARG A 78 -8.92 -4.71 -6.29
CA ARG A 78 -9.78 -3.59 -6.71
C ARG A 78 -11.16 -3.66 -6.06
N ARG A 79 -11.79 -4.84 -6.05
CA ARG A 79 -13.09 -5.03 -5.37
C ARG A 79 -13.01 -4.78 -3.86
N LEU A 80 -11.91 -5.15 -3.21
CA LEU A 80 -11.69 -4.89 -1.79
C LEU A 80 -11.54 -3.40 -1.52
N ASP A 81 -10.73 -2.70 -2.29
CA ASP A 81 -10.53 -1.25 -2.17
C ASP A 81 -11.83 -0.47 -2.40
N GLU A 82 -12.56 -0.81 -3.47
CA GLU A 82 -13.89 -0.24 -3.74
C GLU A 82 -14.84 -0.44 -2.57
N ARG A 83 -14.86 -1.64 -1.99
CA ARG A 83 -15.70 -1.93 -0.83
C ARG A 83 -15.28 -1.12 0.40
N ALA A 84 -13.99 -1.06 0.69
CA ALA A 84 -13.45 -0.32 1.83
C ALA A 84 -13.77 1.18 1.75
N LYS A 85 -13.80 1.75 0.54
CA LYS A 85 -14.14 3.16 0.29
C LYS A 85 -15.64 3.46 0.33
N ASN A 86 -16.51 2.47 0.15
CA ASN A 86 -17.96 2.66 -0.03
C ASN A 86 -18.84 2.00 1.07
N LEU A 87 -18.34 1.93 2.30
CA LEU A 87 -19.06 1.37 3.45
C LEU A 87 -20.30 2.21 3.82
N LYS A 88 -21.44 1.56 4.05
CA LYS A 88 -22.73 2.24 4.33
C LYS A 88 -23.07 2.38 5.81
N TYR A 89 -22.56 1.47 6.63
CA TYR A 89 -22.88 1.42 8.05
C TYR A 89 -21.66 1.80 8.90
N LYS A 90 -21.93 2.06 10.18
CA LYS A 90 -20.90 2.28 11.19
C LYS A 90 -21.19 1.40 12.39
N THR A 91 -20.15 0.77 12.93
CA THR A 91 -20.25 -0.07 14.13
C THR A 91 -19.16 0.32 15.10
N LYS A 92 -19.54 0.79 16.28
CA LYS A 92 -18.60 1.12 17.36
C LYS A 92 -18.28 -0.13 18.17
N ILE A 93 -17.00 -0.37 18.42
CA ILE A 93 -16.51 -1.48 19.25
C ILE A 93 -15.58 -0.91 20.30
N THR A 94 -15.86 -1.17 21.58
CA THR A 94 -14.97 -0.79 22.68
C THR A 94 -13.96 -1.91 22.94
N LEU A 95 -12.67 -1.59 22.84
CA LEU A 95 -11.55 -2.49 23.13
C LEU A 95 -10.98 -2.15 24.51
N VAL A 96 -11.12 -3.05 25.47
CA VAL A 96 -10.53 -2.91 26.81
C VAL A 96 -9.12 -3.49 26.77
N GLY A 97 -8.11 -2.66 27.03
CA GLY A 97 -6.71 -3.01 26.83
C GLY A 97 -5.80 -2.51 27.95
N LYS A 98 -4.71 -3.23 28.20
CA LYS A 98 -3.71 -2.85 29.23
C LYS A 98 -2.87 -1.63 28.84
N TYR A 99 -2.53 -1.50 27.56
CA TYR A 99 -1.65 -0.45 27.01
C TYR A 99 -2.35 0.33 25.88
N VAL A 100 -3.44 1.03 26.19
CA VAL A 100 -4.23 1.72 25.15
C VAL A 100 -3.58 2.97 24.57
N GLU A 101 -2.60 3.55 25.28
CA GLU A 101 -1.84 4.71 24.83
C GLU A 101 -0.83 4.38 23.72
N LEU A 102 -0.47 3.10 23.56
CA LEU A 102 0.41 2.64 22.49
C LEU A 102 -0.44 2.14 21.32
N GLU A 103 -0.54 2.92 20.26
CA GLU A 103 -1.36 2.55 19.09
C GLU A 103 -0.94 1.20 18.49
N ASP A 104 0.37 0.97 18.39
CA ASP A 104 0.99 -0.24 17.85
C ASP A 104 0.65 -1.52 18.63
N ALA A 105 0.29 -1.40 19.92
CA ALA A 105 -0.02 -2.57 20.75
C ALA A 105 -1.23 -3.37 20.26
N TYR A 106 -2.10 -2.75 19.47
CA TYR A 106 -3.35 -3.34 19.01
C TYR A 106 -3.59 -3.23 17.50
N ILE A 107 -2.57 -2.86 16.71
CA ILE A 107 -2.72 -2.65 15.26
C ILE A 107 -3.36 -3.86 14.55
N SER A 108 -2.85 -5.08 14.83
CA SER A 108 -3.39 -6.30 14.22
C SER A 108 -4.83 -6.59 14.63
N VAL A 109 -5.22 -6.23 15.85
CA VAL A 109 -6.60 -6.40 16.34
C VAL A 109 -7.52 -5.39 15.68
N THR A 110 -7.12 -4.12 15.63
CA THR A 110 -7.91 -3.08 14.98
C THR A 110 -8.07 -3.35 13.49
N ASP A 111 -7.02 -3.77 12.80
CA ASP A 111 -7.05 -4.03 11.36
C ASP A 111 -7.90 -5.26 11.02
N SER A 112 -7.80 -6.32 11.83
CA SER A 112 -8.66 -7.50 11.67
C SER A 112 -10.14 -7.14 11.83
N LEU A 113 -10.48 -6.27 12.79
CA LEU A 113 -11.83 -5.77 12.97
C LEU A 113 -12.28 -4.92 11.78
N GLN A 114 -11.44 -4.01 11.27
CA GLN A 114 -11.74 -3.26 10.04
C GLN A 114 -12.04 -4.19 8.87
N HIS A 115 -11.20 -5.21 8.67
CA HIS A 115 -11.35 -6.18 7.59
C HIS A 115 -12.68 -6.95 7.72
N ALA A 116 -13.03 -7.40 8.93
CA ALA A 116 -14.32 -8.03 9.19
C ALA A 116 -15.48 -7.07 8.87
N GLY A 117 -15.35 -5.78 9.20
CA GLY A 117 -16.34 -4.74 8.88
C GLY A 117 -16.64 -4.63 7.38
N TYR A 118 -15.64 -4.80 6.52
CA TYR A 118 -15.83 -4.77 5.07
C TYR A 118 -16.87 -5.80 4.61
N LEU A 119 -16.86 -7.02 5.15
CA LEU A 119 -17.83 -8.07 4.80
C LEU A 119 -19.28 -7.69 5.13
N TYR A 120 -19.47 -6.87 6.17
CA TYR A 120 -20.78 -6.42 6.63
C TYR A 120 -21.12 -4.99 6.17
N ASN A 121 -20.35 -4.45 5.20
CA ASN A 121 -20.55 -3.11 4.68
C ASN A 121 -20.54 -2.02 5.79
N SER A 122 -19.75 -2.24 6.84
CA SER A 122 -19.70 -1.41 8.03
C SER A 122 -18.29 -0.94 8.33
N LYS A 123 -18.12 0.36 8.53
CA LYS A 123 -16.89 0.93 9.07
C LYS A 123 -16.83 0.64 10.57
N ILE A 124 -15.79 -0.06 11.02
CA ILE A 124 -15.59 -0.27 12.44
C ILE A 124 -14.95 0.97 13.05
N GLU A 125 -15.49 1.45 14.16
CA GLU A 125 -14.89 2.52 14.96
C GLU A 125 -14.45 1.90 16.29
N VAL A 126 -13.14 1.69 16.45
CA VAL A 126 -12.59 1.07 17.66
C VAL A 126 -12.28 2.16 18.69
N GLU A 127 -12.95 2.10 19.83
CA GLU A 127 -12.67 2.94 20.99
C GLU A 127 -11.87 2.14 22.01
N LYS A 128 -10.62 2.54 22.25
CA LYS A 128 -9.74 1.84 23.21
C LYS A 128 -9.92 2.46 24.60
N ILE A 129 -10.14 1.63 25.62
CA ILE A 129 -10.21 2.04 27.03
C ILE A 129 -9.32 1.16 27.91
N GLN A 130 -8.86 1.72 29.02
CA GLN A 130 -8.04 1.02 30.01
C GLN A 130 -8.88 0.29 31.05
#